data_AF-A0A4Q3UY31-F1
#
_entry.id   AF-A0A4Q3UY31-F1
#
_cell.length_a   1.000
_cell.length_b   1.000
_cell.length_c   1.000
_cell.angle_alpha   90.00
_cell.angle_beta   90.00
_cell.angle_gamma   90.00
#
_symmetry.space_group_name_H-M   'P 1'
#
loop_
_entity.id
_entity.type
_entity.pdbx_description
1 polymer ?
#
loop_
_entity_poly.entity_id
_entity_poly.type
_entity_poly.pdbx_seq_one_letter_code
_entity_poly.pdbx_strand_id
1 'polypeptide(L)'
;AYVGFGTTELNSFGKRMKEDLGADVFFFSYKDNVPKDGPIVKAIYEGKYDAVVLGFHNVNAGRSNNYGISKDAIRLWNQLNAPNAITMVFGNALSMANFCAAQTLVGCNENDDIFQQTAADWLEGQFVSEGTLPVRVCNFKYGEGLTMPLGQTTLFPIGDAKFKAIDSIANDAIAQHAFPGCVVLAAKDGQMVYHKAFGQFQYEPSSPVKLESIFDLASVTKISATTVAIMKLYEEGKVGLNKKLVQYLPWVKGTNKANLLIKDILLHQAGLIPFIQFYKETLDPTTGLPNPAIYASSYSAQFPFKVANNMYIRSDWQDTLRNRILTSRIGAKNAYVYSDLDFIFLGNIVEAVTKMPLDKYVQDSFYARMNMGTTGFHPLDRFPKEKIVPTENDNFFRQQLLQGDV
;
A
#
# COMPACT_ATOMS: atom_id res chain seq x y z
N ALA A 1 -15.06 -1.71 -15.15
CA ALA A 1 -15.95 -1.33 -16.27
C ALA A 1 -16.46 0.09 -16.12
N TYR A 2 -16.84 0.72 -17.23
CA TYR A 2 -17.49 2.04 -17.27
C TYR A 2 -18.83 1.94 -18.01
N VAL A 3 -19.86 2.55 -17.44
CA VAL A 3 -21.20 2.68 -18.05
C VAL A 3 -21.54 4.15 -18.22
N GLY A 4 -21.60 4.61 -19.47
CA GLY A 4 -22.00 5.96 -19.83
C GLY A 4 -23.51 6.08 -20.03
N PHE A 5 -24.20 6.71 -19.08
CA PHE A 5 -25.61 7.07 -19.18
C PHE A 5 -25.78 8.40 -19.91
N GLY A 6 -26.75 8.50 -20.82
CA GLY A 6 -27.03 9.72 -21.57
C GLY A 6 -26.06 9.98 -22.73
N THR A 7 -25.21 9.01 -23.07
CA THR A 7 -24.33 9.04 -24.23
C THR A 7 -24.41 7.71 -24.98
N THR A 8 -24.18 7.73 -26.29
CA THR A 8 -24.09 6.55 -27.16
C THR A 8 -22.70 6.38 -27.77
N GLU A 9 -21.75 7.25 -27.43
CA GLU A 9 -20.40 7.28 -27.96
C GLU A 9 -19.36 7.60 -26.89
N LEU A 10 -18.09 7.31 -27.20
CA LEU A 10 -16.94 7.59 -26.34
C LEU A 10 -16.68 9.10 -26.28
N ASN A 11 -17.18 9.73 -25.22
CA ASN A 11 -16.76 11.07 -24.81
C ASN A 11 -15.33 11.03 -24.21
N SER A 12 -14.78 12.20 -23.87
CA SER A 12 -13.42 12.31 -23.34
C SER A 12 -13.21 11.48 -22.07
N PHE A 13 -14.20 11.43 -21.17
CA PHE A 13 -14.12 10.60 -19.96
C PHE A 13 -14.09 9.11 -20.29
N GLY A 14 -15.00 8.64 -21.15
CA GLY A 14 -15.06 7.24 -21.57
C GLY A 14 -13.80 6.76 -22.30
N LYS A 15 -13.14 7.64 -23.06
CA LYS A 15 -11.83 7.35 -23.67
C LYS A 15 -10.77 7.10 -22.61
N ARG A 16 -10.65 8.00 -21.63
CA ARG A 16 -9.73 7.86 -20.48
C ARG A 16 -9.98 6.58 -19.70
N MET A 17 -11.24 6.26 -19.39
CA MET A 17 -11.58 5.00 -18.72
C MET A 17 -11.11 3.77 -19.48
N LYS A 18 -11.20 3.78 -20.82
CA LYS A 18 -10.75 2.67 -21.66
C LYS A 18 -9.24 2.61 -21.80
N GLU A 19 -8.60 3.74 -22.04
CA GLU A 19 -7.17 3.83 -22.39
C GLU A 19 -6.27 3.73 -21.15
N ASP A 20 -6.61 4.44 -20.07
CA ASP A 20 -5.76 4.53 -18.88
C ASP A 20 -6.06 3.43 -17.87
N LEU A 21 -7.33 3.05 -17.75
CA LEU A 21 -7.80 2.05 -16.76
C LEU A 21 -8.15 0.71 -17.39
N GLY A 22 -8.01 0.55 -18.71
CA GLY A 22 -8.33 -0.70 -19.41
C GLY A 22 -9.79 -1.12 -19.26
N ALA A 23 -10.71 -0.19 -19.03
CA ALA A 23 -12.10 -0.51 -18.72
C ALA A 23 -12.89 -0.94 -19.96
N ASP A 24 -13.67 -2.01 -19.82
CA ASP A 24 -14.77 -2.29 -20.75
C ASP A 24 -15.84 -1.20 -20.63
N VAL A 25 -16.28 -0.69 -21.77
CA VAL A 25 -17.20 0.45 -21.88
C VAL A 25 -18.56 0.03 -22.39
N PHE A 26 -19.61 0.46 -21.68
CA PHE A 26 -21.00 0.25 -22.01
C PHE A 26 -21.73 1.59 -22.10
N PHE A 27 -22.77 1.65 -22.93
CA PHE A 27 -23.57 2.86 -23.14
C PHE A 27 -25.04 2.60 -22.85
N PHE A 28 -25.72 3.59 -22.28
CA PHE A 28 -27.16 3.56 -22.05
C PHE A 28 -27.77 4.93 -22.37
N SER A 29 -28.58 5.00 -23.43
CA SER A 29 -29.32 6.22 -23.78
C SER A 29 -30.53 6.40 -22.88
N TYR A 30 -30.89 7.64 -22.54
CA TYR A 30 -32.13 7.91 -21.79
C TYR A 30 -33.41 7.55 -22.54
N LYS A 31 -33.32 7.21 -23.83
CA LYS A 31 -34.44 6.69 -24.64
C LYS A 31 -34.54 5.16 -24.62
N ASP A 32 -33.54 4.47 -24.06
CA ASP A 32 -33.52 3.02 -24.00
C ASP A 32 -34.44 2.50 -22.88
N ASN A 33 -34.95 1.28 -23.06
CA ASN A 33 -35.75 0.58 -22.06
C ASN A 33 -34.88 -0.46 -21.33
N VAL A 34 -35.12 -0.68 -20.04
CA VAL A 34 -34.33 -1.62 -19.22
C VAL A 34 -35.11 -2.91 -18.96
N PRO A 35 -34.69 -4.05 -19.53
CA PRO A 35 -35.10 -5.35 -19.05
C PRO A 35 -34.48 -5.60 -17.66
N LYS A 36 -35.21 -6.30 -16.78
CA LYS A 36 -34.61 -6.89 -15.57
C LYS A 36 -33.53 -7.88 -16.02
N ASP A 37 -32.33 -7.81 -15.43
CA ASP A 37 -31.17 -8.63 -15.82
C ASP A 37 -30.73 -8.44 -17.29
N GLY A 38 -30.85 -7.21 -17.79
CA GLY A 38 -30.50 -6.85 -19.17
C GLY A 38 -29.01 -7.08 -19.51
N PRO A 39 -28.64 -7.01 -20.80
CA PRO A 39 -27.30 -7.38 -21.29
C PRO A 39 -26.14 -6.65 -20.57
N ILE A 40 -26.33 -5.36 -20.26
CA ILE A 40 -25.33 -4.56 -19.53
C ILE A 40 -25.14 -5.08 -18.12
N VAL A 41 -26.24 -5.35 -17.39
CA VAL A 41 -26.20 -5.87 -16.02
C VAL A 41 -25.49 -7.21 -15.99
N LYS A 42 -25.87 -8.10 -16.91
CA LYS A 42 -25.24 -9.41 -17.04
C LYS A 42 -23.75 -9.31 -17.37
N ALA A 43 -23.36 -8.47 -18.33
CA ALA A 43 -21.97 -8.26 -18.70
C ALA A 43 -21.13 -7.69 -17.54
N ILE A 44 -21.70 -6.79 -16.73
CA ILE A 44 -21.03 -6.23 -15.55
C ILE A 44 -20.79 -7.31 -14.49
N TYR A 45 -21.83 -8.09 -14.13
CA TYR A 45 -21.69 -9.13 -13.11
C TYR A 45 -20.83 -10.31 -13.56
N GLU A 46 -20.90 -10.71 -14.83
CA GLU A 46 -20.08 -11.80 -15.40
C GLU A 46 -18.61 -11.37 -15.61
N GLY A 47 -18.38 -10.10 -15.93
CA GLY A 47 -17.04 -9.54 -16.13
C GLY A 47 -16.20 -9.44 -14.85
N LYS A 48 -16.81 -9.57 -13.66
CA LYS A 48 -16.13 -9.57 -12.35
C LYS A 48 -15.17 -8.38 -12.18
N TYR A 49 -15.59 -7.20 -12.59
CA TYR A 49 -14.77 -5.99 -12.51
C TYR A 49 -14.47 -5.60 -11.07
N ASP A 50 -13.24 -5.14 -10.83
CA ASP A 50 -12.83 -4.59 -9.52
C ASP A 50 -13.62 -3.34 -9.15
N ALA A 51 -13.94 -2.49 -10.13
CA ALA A 51 -14.74 -1.28 -9.98
C ALA A 51 -15.71 -1.07 -11.17
N VAL A 52 -16.84 -0.43 -10.88
CA VAL A 52 -17.86 -0.06 -11.88
C VAL A 52 -18.13 1.45 -11.82
N VAL A 53 -17.67 2.19 -12.82
CA VAL A 53 -17.90 3.64 -12.92
C VAL A 53 -19.18 3.90 -13.70
N LEU A 54 -20.11 4.63 -13.10
CA LEU A 54 -21.44 4.95 -13.65
C LEU A 54 -21.49 6.46 -13.95
N GLY A 55 -21.18 6.86 -15.19
CA GLY A 55 -21.13 8.26 -15.59
C GLY A 55 -22.43 8.75 -16.21
N PHE A 56 -23.08 9.73 -15.60
CA PHE A 56 -24.28 10.38 -16.11
C PHE A 56 -23.91 11.65 -16.86
N HIS A 57 -24.16 11.65 -18.17
CA HIS A 57 -23.83 12.73 -19.10
C HIS A 57 -25.09 13.34 -19.69
N ASN A 58 -24.96 14.55 -20.25
CA ASN A 58 -26.04 15.25 -20.95
C ASN A 58 -27.33 15.36 -20.11
N VAL A 59 -27.21 15.54 -18.79
CA VAL A 59 -28.35 15.82 -17.91
C VAL A 59 -28.88 17.23 -18.18
N ASN A 60 -30.20 17.39 -18.21
CA ASN A 60 -30.82 18.67 -18.51
C ASN A 60 -30.62 19.68 -17.35
N ALA A 61 -30.50 20.95 -17.72
CA ALA A 61 -30.48 22.05 -16.74
C ALA A 61 -31.82 22.21 -15.99
N GLY A 62 -32.94 21.94 -16.67
CA GLY A 62 -34.29 22.04 -16.11
C GLY A 62 -34.68 20.85 -15.24
N ARG A 63 -35.45 21.09 -14.17
CA ARG A 63 -35.97 20.05 -13.25
C ARG A 63 -37.05 19.15 -13.86
N SER A 64 -37.67 19.59 -14.97
CA SER A 64 -38.73 18.83 -15.64
C SER A 64 -38.25 17.45 -16.04
N ASN A 65 -39.11 16.43 -15.87
CA ASN A 65 -38.81 15.04 -16.20
C ASN A 65 -37.50 14.54 -15.60
N ASN A 66 -37.24 14.91 -14.34
CA ASN A 66 -36.07 14.46 -13.59
C ASN A 66 -34.73 14.77 -14.28
N TYR A 67 -34.57 16.03 -14.74
CA TYR A 67 -33.37 16.45 -15.47
C TYR A 67 -33.11 15.65 -16.75
N GLY A 68 -34.16 15.10 -17.36
CA GLY A 68 -34.04 14.24 -18.54
C GLY A 68 -33.57 12.81 -18.27
N ILE A 69 -33.29 12.46 -17.01
CA ILE A 69 -32.87 11.12 -16.62
C ILE A 69 -34.10 10.20 -16.58
N SER A 70 -34.12 9.20 -17.45
CA SER A 70 -35.25 8.28 -17.57
C SER A 70 -35.40 7.39 -16.33
N LYS A 71 -36.64 6.94 -16.07
CA LYS A 71 -36.92 5.98 -14.98
C LYS A 71 -36.13 4.68 -15.16
N ASP A 72 -35.91 4.29 -16.41
CA ASP A 72 -35.14 3.08 -16.72
C ASP A 72 -33.64 3.28 -16.47
N ALA A 73 -33.07 4.46 -16.76
CA ALA A 73 -31.70 4.77 -16.33
C ALA A 73 -31.53 4.64 -14.80
N ILE A 74 -32.48 5.17 -14.01
CA ILE A 74 -32.47 5.01 -12.54
C ILE A 74 -32.60 3.53 -12.14
N ARG A 75 -33.43 2.75 -12.83
CA ARG A 75 -33.61 1.32 -12.57
C ARG A 75 -32.35 0.51 -12.86
N LEU A 76 -31.65 0.82 -13.95
CA LEU A 76 -30.37 0.20 -14.30
C LEU A 76 -29.29 0.60 -13.30
N TRP A 77 -29.19 1.88 -12.96
CA TRP A 77 -28.28 2.34 -11.92
C TRP A 77 -28.46 1.60 -10.59
N ASN A 78 -29.70 1.43 -10.12
CA ASN A 78 -29.97 0.67 -8.89
C ASN A 78 -29.48 -0.78 -8.98
N GLN A 79 -29.53 -1.41 -10.15
CA GLN A 79 -29.01 -2.77 -10.35
C GLN A 79 -27.47 -2.83 -10.38
N LEU A 80 -26.82 -1.71 -10.73
CA LEU A 80 -25.37 -1.61 -10.85
C LEU A 80 -24.69 -0.92 -9.64
N ASN A 81 -25.46 -0.30 -8.74
CA ASN A 81 -24.97 0.41 -7.56
C ASN A 81 -24.53 -0.56 -6.44
N ALA A 82 -23.53 -1.39 -6.76
CA ALA A 82 -22.90 -2.34 -5.86
C ALA A 82 -21.81 -1.65 -4.98
N PRO A 83 -21.26 -2.33 -3.96
CA PRO A 83 -20.21 -1.77 -3.09
C PRO A 83 -18.99 -1.18 -3.81
N ASN A 84 -18.67 -1.66 -5.00
CA ASN A 84 -17.55 -1.19 -5.82
C ASN A 84 -17.96 -0.19 -6.93
N ALA A 85 -19.17 0.37 -6.85
CA ALA A 85 -19.67 1.31 -7.84
C ALA A 85 -19.37 2.77 -7.47
N ILE A 86 -18.95 3.54 -8.47
CA ILE A 86 -18.71 4.99 -8.35
C ILE A 86 -19.69 5.69 -9.29
N THR A 87 -20.61 6.48 -8.73
CA THR A 87 -21.58 7.26 -9.52
C THR A 87 -21.04 8.67 -9.74
N MET A 88 -20.87 9.05 -11.00
CA MET A 88 -20.35 10.36 -11.40
C MET A 88 -21.40 11.10 -12.22
N VAL A 89 -21.73 12.33 -11.86
CA VAL A 89 -22.75 13.15 -12.52
C VAL A 89 -22.10 14.36 -13.16
N PHE A 90 -22.13 14.42 -14.49
CA PHE A 90 -21.58 15.50 -15.30
C PHE A 90 -22.67 16.50 -15.67
N GLY A 91 -22.41 17.79 -15.46
CA GLY A 91 -23.40 18.86 -15.58
C GLY A 91 -24.13 19.10 -14.25
N ASN A 92 -25.46 19.09 -14.28
CA ASN A 92 -26.27 19.67 -13.22
C ASN A 92 -26.17 18.94 -11.86
N ALA A 93 -25.46 19.55 -10.90
CA ALA A 93 -25.30 19.02 -9.53
C ALA A 93 -26.62 18.78 -8.79
N LEU A 94 -27.72 19.48 -9.13
CA LEU A 94 -29.03 19.21 -8.52
C LEU A 94 -29.58 17.82 -8.88
N SER A 95 -29.16 17.25 -10.01
CA SER A 95 -29.60 15.91 -10.44
C SER A 95 -29.00 14.78 -9.59
N MET A 96 -27.93 15.06 -8.83
CA MET A 96 -27.32 14.13 -7.88
C MET A 96 -28.30 13.64 -6.80
N ALA A 97 -29.37 14.40 -6.52
CA ALA A 97 -30.42 14.00 -5.59
C ALA A 97 -31.14 12.69 -5.98
N ASN A 98 -30.97 12.22 -7.22
CA ASN A 98 -31.46 10.91 -7.66
C ASN A 98 -30.64 9.72 -7.13
N PHE A 99 -29.42 9.97 -6.65
CA PHE A 99 -28.42 8.94 -6.38
C PHE A 99 -27.99 8.91 -4.91
N CYS A 100 -28.87 9.31 -3.99
CA CYS A 100 -28.54 9.38 -2.55
C CYS A 100 -28.20 8.04 -1.90
N ALA A 101 -28.46 6.91 -2.58
CA ALA A 101 -28.06 5.58 -2.14
C ALA A 101 -26.72 5.12 -2.75
N ALA A 102 -26.04 5.97 -3.52
CA ALA A 102 -24.71 5.67 -4.07
C ALA A 102 -23.69 5.48 -2.95
N GLN A 103 -22.81 4.48 -3.11
CA GLN A 103 -21.68 4.27 -2.20
C GLN A 103 -20.65 5.39 -2.33
N THR A 104 -20.37 5.79 -3.57
CA THR A 104 -19.57 6.97 -3.91
C THR A 104 -20.34 7.79 -4.94
N LEU A 105 -20.56 9.08 -4.64
CA LEU A 105 -21.28 10.02 -5.49
C LEU A 105 -20.42 11.25 -5.76
N VAL A 106 -20.13 11.51 -7.03
CA VAL A 106 -19.24 12.59 -7.47
C VAL A 106 -20.00 13.55 -8.37
N GLY A 107 -20.03 14.82 -8.00
CA GLY A 107 -20.55 15.90 -8.85
C GLY A 107 -19.42 16.51 -9.67
N CYS A 108 -19.51 16.45 -11.00
CA CYS A 108 -18.47 16.93 -11.91
C CYS A 108 -18.79 18.33 -12.47
N ASN A 109 -19.83 19.01 -11.96
CA ASN A 109 -20.30 20.38 -12.29
C ASN A 109 -20.71 20.67 -13.75
N GLU A 110 -19.90 20.31 -14.72
CA GLU A 110 -20.16 20.52 -16.15
C GLU A 110 -19.92 19.21 -16.92
N ASN A 111 -20.27 19.21 -18.21
CA ASN A 111 -20.20 18.01 -19.06
C ASN A 111 -19.27 18.18 -20.28
N ASP A 112 -18.52 19.27 -20.37
CA ASP A 112 -17.56 19.47 -21.46
C ASP A 112 -16.27 18.64 -21.25
N ASP A 113 -15.40 18.67 -22.26
CA ASP A 113 -14.16 17.89 -22.28
C ASP A 113 -13.20 18.23 -21.14
N ILE A 114 -13.15 19.47 -20.66
CA ILE A 114 -12.25 19.88 -19.59
C ILE A 114 -12.66 19.19 -18.29
N PHE A 115 -13.95 19.24 -17.96
CA PHE A 115 -14.48 18.60 -16.75
C PHE A 115 -14.44 17.08 -16.83
N GLN A 116 -14.65 16.51 -18.01
CA GLN A 116 -14.48 15.08 -18.25
C GLN A 116 -13.04 14.62 -18.04
N GLN A 117 -12.04 15.33 -18.57
CA GLN A 117 -10.63 14.98 -18.34
C GLN A 117 -10.24 15.17 -16.87
N THR A 118 -10.66 16.28 -16.26
CA THR A 118 -10.41 16.57 -14.84
C THR A 118 -11.00 15.50 -13.92
N ALA A 119 -12.19 14.99 -14.25
CA ALA A 119 -12.82 13.91 -13.50
C ALA A 119 -12.04 12.58 -13.61
N ALA A 120 -11.43 12.30 -14.77
CA ALA A 120 -10.55 11.13 -14.94
C ALA A 120 -9.25 11.30 -14.14
N ASP A 121 -8.63 12.47 -14.20
CA ASP A 121 -7.43 12.78 -13.41
C ASP A 121 -7.68 12.64 -11.90
N TRP A 122 -8.85 13.07 -11.43
CA TRP A 122 -9.27 12.86 -10.04
C TRP A 122 -9.44 11.38 -9.70
N LEU A 123 -10.09 10.60 -10.59
CA LEU A 123 -10.32 9.17 -10.38
C LEU A 123 -9.01 8.38 -10.32
N GLU A 124 -8.01 8.82 -11.08
CA GLU A 124 -6.64 8.28 -11.06
C GLU A 124 -5.79 8.79 -9.88
N GLY A 125 -6.34 9.67 -9.04
CA GLY A 125 -5.67 10.19 -7.86
C GLY A 125 -4.60 11.24 -8.15
N GLN A 126 -4.65 11.93 -9.29
CA GLN A 126 -3.67 12.95 -9.65
C GLN A 126 -3.77 14.23 -8.79
N PHE A 127 -4.96 14.53 -8.26
CA PHE A 127 -5.20 15.63 -7.34
C PHE A 127 -6.36 15.31 -6.37
N VAL A 128 -6.50 16.10 -5.29
CA VAL A 128 -7.66 16.00 -4.38
C VAL A 128 -8.67 17.08 -4.75
N SER A 129 -9.94 16.70 -4.80
CA SER A 129 -11.04 17.67 -4.86
C SER A 129 -11.04 18.58 -3.61
N GLU A 130 -10.95 19.89 -3.85
CA GLU A 130 -11.12 20.93 -2.83
C GLU A 130 -12.52 21.57 -2.88
N GLY A 131 -13.40 21.05 -3.76
CA GLY A 131 -14.74 21.59 -3.97
C GLY A 131 -15.67 21.39 -2.78
N THR A 132 -16.56 22.36 -2.56
CA THR A 132 -17.72 22.23 -1.66
C THR A 132 -18.99 22.08 -2.49
N LEU A 133 -20.05 21.55 -1.88
CA LEU A 133 -21.33 21.36 -2.57
C LEU A 133 -21.94 22.71 -2.99
N PRO A 134 -22.13 22.97 -4.30
CA PRO A 134 -22.69 24.23 -4.78
C PRO A 134 -24.21 24.33 -4.58
N VAL A 135 -24.84 23.25 -4.13
CA VAL A 135 -26.29 23.12 -3.89
C VAL A 135 -26.54 22.13 -2.75
N ARG A 136 -27.73 22.15 -2.15
CA ARG A 136 -28.17 21.08 -1.24
C ARG A 136 -28.39 19.80 -2.05
N VAL A 137 -27.77 18.69 -1.62
CA VAL A 137 -27.90 17.37 -2.22
C VAL A 137 -28.08 16.33 -1.13
N CYS A 138 -29.10 15.49 -1.23
CA CYS A 138 -29.41 14.46 -0.24
C CYS A 138 -29.49 15.07 1.18
N ASN A 139 -28.67 14.59 2.12
CA ASN A 139 -28.61 15.09 3.49
C ASN A 139 -27.61 16.24 3.68
N PHE A 140 -26.84 16.60 2.64
CA PHE A 140 -25.76 17.58 2.72
C PHE A 140 -26.24 18.98 2.30
N LYS A 141 -25.72 19.99 2.98
CA LYS A 141 -26.11 21.40 2.79
C LYS A 141 -25.23 22.07 1.74
N TYR A 142 -25.71 23.22 1.24
CA TYR A 142 -24.88 24.13 0.44
C TYR A 142 -23.62 24.52 1.20
N GLY A 143 -22.47 24.52 0.52
CA GLY A 143 -21.16 24.88 1.07
C GLY A 143 -20.51 23.79 1.93
N GLU A 144 -21.15 22.63 2.09
CA GLU A 144 -20.58 21.51 2.82
C GLU A 144 -19.51 20.81 1.97
N GLY A 145 -18.35 20.55 2.57
CA GLY A 145 -17.22 19.87 1.94
C GLY A 145 -16.06 19.74 2.92
N LEU A 146 -15.21 18.75 2.69
CA LEU A 146 -13.99 18.52 3.45
C LEU A 146 -12.82 18.51 2.47
N THR A 147 -11.80 19.33 2.73
CA THR A 147 -10.53 19.27 2.01
C THR A 147 -9.60 18.32 2.76
N MET A 148 -9.24 17.21 2.13
CA MET A 148 -8.27 16.26 2.68
C MET A 148 -7.02 16.28 1.80
N PRO A 149 -5.85 16.71 2.28
CA PRO A 149 -4.63 16.72 1.46
C PRO A 149 -4.32 15.33 0.89
N LEU A 150 -3.75 15.28 -0.32
CA LEU A 150 -3.35 14.03 -0.97
C LEU A 150 -2.36 13.30 -0.05
N GLY A 151 -2.67 12.05 0.32
CA GLY A 151 -1.88 11.28 1.28
C GLY A 151 -2.13 11.59 2.76
N GLN A 152 -3.01 12.52 3.11
CA GLN A 152 -3.59 12.64 4.46
C GLN A 152 -4.97 11.99 4.48
N THR A 153 -5.01 10.70 4.82
CA THR A 153 -6.22 10.12 5.38
C THR A 153 -6.33 10.65 6.80
N THR A 154 -7.28 11.55 7.08
CA THR A 154 -7.62 11.88 8.46
C THR A 154 -8.19 10.61 9.09
N LEU A 155 -7.37 9.93 9.87
CA LEU A 155 -7.77 8.71 10.56
C LEU A 155 -8.51 9.15 11.82
N PHE A 156 -9.74 8.69 11.97
CA PHE A 156 -10.51 8.87 13.19
C PHE A 156 -10.67 7.53 13.89
N PRO A 157 -10.77 7.51 15.23
CA PRO A 157 -11.09 6.29 15.93
C PRO A 157 -12.43 5.71 15.47
N ILE A 158 -12.42 4.47 15.01
CA ILE A 158 -13.61 3.72 14.59
C ILE A 158 -13.77 2.52 15.54
N GLY A 159 -15.00 2.24 15.97
CA GLY A 159 -15.30 1.05 16.76
C GLY A 159 -16.52 1.24 17.64
N ASP A 160 -17.64 0.63 17.25
CA ASP A 160 -18.87 0.66 18.03
C ASP A 160 -18.83 -0.30 19.24
N ALA A 161 -19.93 -0.35 20.00
CA ALA A 161 -20.03 -1.13 21.23
C ALA A 161 -19.75 -2.64 21.05
N LYS A 162 -19.90 -3.21 19.84
CA LYS A 162 -19.66 -4.63 19.59
C LYS A 162 -18.17 -4.99 19.61
N PHE A 163 -17.28 -4.00 19.48
CA PHE A 163 -15.83 -4.20 19.48
C PHE A 163 -15.16 -3.91 20.83
N LYS A 164 -15.94 -3.70 21.91
CA LYS A 164 -15.39 -3.44 23.26
C LYS A 164 -14.42 -4.52 23.75
N ALA A 165 -14.57 -5.76 23.30
CA ALA A 165 -13.64 -6.84 23.65
C ALA A 165 -12.21 -6.56 23.16
N ILE A 166 -12.06 -5.92 21.99
CA ILE A 166 -10.74 -5.54 21.44
C ILE A 166 -10.09 -4.48 22.35
N ASP A 167 -10.85 -3.45 22.75
CA ASP A 167 -10.38 -2.44 23.68
C ASP A 167 -9.91 -3.08 25.00
N SER A 168 -10.67 -4.03 25.53
CA SER A 168 -10.33 -4.74 26.77
C SER A 168 -9.02 -5.52 26.65
N ILE A 169 -8.84 -6.28 25.56
CA ILE A 169 -7.63 -7.08 25.32
C ILE A 169 -6.40 -6.16 25.16
N ALA A 170 -6.53 -5.07 24.40
CA ALA A 170 -5.43 -4.13 24.19
C ALA A 170 -5.01 -3.46 25.50
N ASN A 171 -5.95 -2.99 26.31
CA ASN A 171 -5.65 -2.36 27.60
C ASN A 171 -5.09 -3.36 28.61
N ASP A 172 -5.60 -4.59 28.64
CA ASP A 172 -5.08 -5.66 29.52
C ASP A 172 -3.64 -6.02 29.15
N ALA A 173 -3.33 -6.19 27.86
CA ALA A 173 -1.96 -6.46 27.39
C ALA A 173 -0.98 -5.33 27.76
N ILE A 174 -1.41 -4.07 27.67
CA ILE A 174 -0.62 -2.92 28.12
C ILE A 174 -0.42 -2.94 29.64
N ALA A 175 -1.49 -3.18 30.41
CA ALA A 175 -1.42 -3.26 31.86
C ALA A 175 -0.52 -4.41 32.36
N GLN A 176 -0.41 -5.50 31.59
CA GLN A 176 0.48 -6.62 31.85
C GLN A 176 1.89 -6.46 31.27
N HIS A 177 2.22 -5.29 30.71
CA HIS A 177 3.52 -5.00 30.11
C HIS A 177 3.92 -5.97 28.97
N ALA A 178 2.95 -6.42 28.17
CA ALA A 178 3.24 -7.19 26.94
C ALA A 178 3.81 -6.29 25.83
N PHE A 179 3.30 -5.05 25.75
CA PHE A 179 3.80 -3.96 24.89
C PHE A 179 3.35 -2.62 25.48
N PRO A 180 4.09 -1.51 25.24
CA PRO A 180 3.76 -0.19 25.81
C PRO A 180 2.56 0.48 25.13
N GLY A 181 2.27 0.11 23.89
CA GLY A 181 1.17 0.65 23.11
C GLY A 181 1.04 -0.05 21.76
N CYS A 182 -0.11 0.15 21.11
CA CYS A 182 -0.41 -0.47 19.82
C CYS A 182 -1.47 0.31 19.05
N VAL A 183 -1.60 -0.01 17.76
CA VAL A 183 -2.74 0.38 16.92
C VAL A 183 -3.39 -0.90 16.41
N VAL A 184 -4.72 -0.96 16.49
CA VAL A 184 -5.49 -2.10 15.98
C VAL A 184 -6.47 -1.59 14.94
N LEU A 185 -6.42 -2.18 13.74
CA LEU A 185 -7.32 -1.90 12.62
C LEU A 185 -8.00 -3.21 12.18
N ALA A 186 -9.30 -3.15 11.95
CA ALA A 186 -10.06 -4.22 11.31
C ALA A 186 -10.89 -3.65 10.16
N ALA A 187 -10.84 -4.33 9.01
CA ALA A 187 -11.61 -4.00 7.83
C ALA A 187 -12.47 -5.20 7.40
N LYS A 188 -13.67 -4.91 6.89
CA LYS A 188 -14.59 -5.89 6.31
C LYS A 188 -15.24 -5.29 5.08
N ASP A 189 -15.28 -6.03 3.98
CA ASP A 189 -15.91 -5.63 2.72
C ASP A 189 -15.39 -4.26 2.21
N GLY A 190 -14.08 -4.03 2.33
CA GLY A 190 -13.41 -2.78 1.93
C GLY A 190 -13.62 -1.60 2.89
N GLN A 191 -14.38 -1.77 3.97
CA GLN A 191 -14.65 -0.71 4.95
C GLN A 191 -13.90 -0.96 6.26
N MET A 192 -13.27 0.08 6.81
CA MET A 192 -12.76 0.04 8.18
C MET A 192 -13.94 -0.04 9.15
N VAL A 193 -14.00 -1.10 9.94
CA VAL A 193 -15.04 -1.31 10.97
C VAL A 193 -14.51 -1.05 12.38
N TYR A 194 -13.19 -1.03 12.54
CA TYR A 194 -12.52 -0.71 13.79
C TYR A 194 -11.13 -0.13 13.49
N HIS A 195 -10.75 0.93 14.19
CA HIS A 195 -9.42 1.52 14.12
C HIS A 195 -9.16 2.35 15.39
N LYS A 196 -8.29 1.89 16.29
CA LYS A 196 -7.98 2.60 17.54
C LYS A 196 -6.50 2.46 17.92
N ALA A 197 -5.97 3.48 18.60
CA ALA A 197 -4.66 3.50 19.19
C ALA A 197 -4.76 3.39 20.72
N PHE A 198 -3.79 2.72 21.33
CA PHE A 198 -3.72 2.46 22.77
C PHE A 198 -2.30 2.68 23.30
N GLY A 199 -2.19 3.13 24.55
CA GLY A 199 -0.93 3.22 25.26
C GLY A 199 0.02 4.33 24.75
N GLN A 200 1.31 4.10 24.95
CA GLN A 200 2.39 5.05 24.68
C GLN A 200 3.54 4.35 23.96
N PHE A 201 4.56 5.11 23.54
CA PHE A 201 5.70 4.58 22.81
C PHE A 201 6.60 3.69 23.68
N GLN A 202 6.65 3.93 24.99
CA GLN A 202 7.47 3.23 25.96
C GLN A 202 6.66 2.97 27.24
N TYR A 203 7.16 2.09 28.13
CA TYR A 203 6.51 1.80 29.42
C TYR A 203 6.56 3.00 30.37
N GLU A 204 7.66 3.75 30.34
CA GLU A 204 7.76 5.01 31.07
C GLU A 204 6.98 6.12 30.36
N PRO A 205 6.55 7.17 31.11
CA PRO A 205 5.80 8.29 30.53
C PRO A 205 6.45 8.84 29.27
N SER A 206 5.76 8.66 28.14
CA SER A 206 6.27 8.96 26.80
C SER A 206 5.15 9.43 25.88
N SER A 207 5.47 9.66 24.59
CA SER A 207 4.47 10.11 23.62
C SER A 207 3.36 9.06 23.46
N PRO A 208 2.09 9.48 23.41
CA PRO A 208 0.98 8.55 23.18
C PRO A 208 1.06 7.96 21.78
N VAL A 209 0.65 6.69 21.65
CA VAL A 209 0.43 6.10 20.33
C VAL A 209 -0.75 6.81 19.66
N LYS A 210 -0.58 7.14 18.38
CA LYS A 210 -1.59 7.76 17.52
C LYS A 210 -1.90 6.81 16.36
N LEU A 211 -3.02 7.03 15.67
CA LEU A 211 -3.40 6.21 14.51
C LEU A 211 -2.36 6.32 13.39
N GLU A 212 -1.64 7.43 13.32
CA GLU A 212 -0.60 7.74 12.34
C GLU A 212 0.81 7.38 12.82
N SER A 213 0.96 6.77 14.01
CA SER A 213 2.27 6.34 14.51
C SER A 213 2.88 5.30 13.57
N ILE A 214 4.15 5.50 13.21
CA ILE A 214 4.88 4.67 12.24
C ILE A 214 5.69 3.64 13.02
N PHE A 215 5.42 2.37 12.75
CA PHE A 215 6.09 1.23 13.39
C PHE A 215 7.07 0.59 12.42
N ASP A 216 8.18 0.08 12.96
CA ASP A 216 9.01 -0.87 12.23
C ASP A 216 8.23 -2.16 11.96
N LEU A 217 8.30 -2.64 10.71
CA LEU A 217 7.58 -3.82 10.24
C LEU A 217 8.38 -5.12 10.43
N ALA A 218 9.68 -5.04 10.71
CA ALA A 218 10.56 -6.19 10.83
C ALA A 218 10.32 -7.22 9.71
N SER A 219 10.04 -8.48 10.05
CA SER A 219 9.83 -9.56 9.07
C SER A 219 8.57 -9.43 8.21
N VAL A 220 7.64 -8.53 8.52
CA VAL A 220 6.52 -8.23 7.59
C VAL A 220 7.05 -7.64 6.28
N THR A 221 8.23 -6.99 6.30
CA THR A 221 8.96 -6.51 5.11
C THR A 221 9.17 -7.59 4.05
N LYS A 222 9.34 -8.85 4.46
CA LYS A 222 9.49 -9.98 3.53
C LYS A 222 8.30 -10.06 2.58
N ILE A 223 7.08 -10.01 3.12
CA ILE A 223 5.86 -10.09 2.32
C ILE A 223 5.49 -8.76 1.68
N SER A 224 5.70 -7.62 2.36
CA SER A 224 5.25 -6.31 1.90
C SER A 224 6.21 -5.63 0.92
N ALA A 225 7.44 -6.12 0.80
CA ALA A 225 8.43 -5.61 -0.17
C ALA A 225 8.96 -6.71 -1.08
N THR A 226 9.65 -7.70 -0.51
CA THR A 226 10.49 -8.60 -1.32
C THR A 226 9.66 -9.63 -2.09
N THR A 227 8.67 -10.27 -1.45
CA THR A 227 7.81 -11.26 -2.09
C THR A 227 6.99 -10.63 -3.21
N VAL A 228 6.33 -9.49 -2.96
CA VAL A 228 5.55 -8.78 -3.99
C VAL A 228 6.41 -8.34 -5.16
N ALA A 229 7.64 -7.88 -4.91
CA ALA A 229 8.59 -7.51 -5.96
C ALA A 229 8.97 -8.72 -6.84
N ILE A 230 9.33 -9.85 -6.23
CA ILE A 230 9.68 -11.07 -6.97
C ILE A 230 8.50 -11.59 -7.78
N MET A 231 7.29 -11.61 -7.20
CA MET A 231 6.11 -12.09 -7.88
C MET A 231 5.69 -11.17 -9.04
N LYS A 232 5.88 -9.85 -8.91
CA LYS A 232 5.67 -8.92 -10.02
C LYS A 232 6.66 -9.14 -11.16
N LEU A 233 7.94 -9.31 -10.83
CA LEU A 233 8.95 -9.63 -11.83
C LEU A 233 8.71 -11.00 -12.49
N TYR A 234 8.08 -11.94 -11.79
CA TYR A 234 7.63 -13.22 -12.36
C TYR A 234 6.47 -13.04 -13.34
N GLU A 235 5.45 -12.27 -12.97
CA GLU A 235 4.33 -11.92 -13.85
C GLU A 235 4.82 -11.24 -15.14
N GLU A 236 5.83 -10.36 -15.03
CA GLU A 236 6.47 -9.68 -16.17
C GLU A 236 7.42 -10.59 -16.98
N GLY A 237 7.59 -11.85 -16.59
CA GLY A 237 8.49 -12.80 -17.26
C GLY A 237 9.99 -12.53 -17.04
N LYS A 238 10.36 -11.60 -16.16
CA LYS A 238 11.74 -11.22 -15.86
C LYS A 238 12.42 -12.15 -14.85
N VAL A 239 11.65 -12.78 -13.96
CA VAL A 239 12.13 -13.78 -12.99
C VAL A 239 11.32 -15.06 -13.14
N GLY A 240 11.93 -16.18 -13.53
CA GLY A 240 11.31 -17.50 -13.46
C GLY A 240 11.55 -18.23 -12.14
N LEU A 241 10.49 -18.74 -11.51
CA LEU A 241 10.54 -19.44 -10.21
C LEU A 241 11.31 -20.78 -10.22
N ASN A 242 11.32 -21.48 -11.36
CA ASN A 242 12.09 -22.72 -11.53
C ASN A 242 13.53 -22.47 -12.02
N LYS A 243 13.97 -21.21 -12.11
CA LYS A 243 15.34 -20.87 -12.49
C LYS A 243 16.27 -20.95 -11.28
N LYS A 244 17.56 -21.08 -11.57
CA LYS A 244 18.63 -21.17 -10.56
C LYS A 244 19.11 -19.78 -10.16
N LEU A 245 19.52 -19.63 -8.90
CA LEU A 245 20.03 -18.39 -8.32
C LEU A 245 21.16 -17.75 -9.15
N VAL A 246 22.11 -18.56 -9.63
CA VAL A 246 23.24 -18.09 -10.46
C VAL A 246 22.83 -17.38 -11.76
N GLN A 247 21.61 -17.60 -12.25
CA GLN A 247 21.14 -16.94 -13.47
C GLN A 247 20.83 -15.46 -13.27
N TYR A 248 20.47 -15.07 -12.04
CA TYR A 248 20.21 -13.68 -11.67
C TYR A 248 21.38 -13.05 -10.91
N LEU A 249 22.11 -13.86 -10.14
CA LEU A 249 23.26 -13.44 -9.35
C LEU A 249 24.51 -14.18 -9.81
N PRO A 250 25.18 -13.76 -10.91
CA PRO A 250 26.36 -14.46 -11.44
C PRO A 250 27.48 -14.65 -10.42
N TRP A 251 27.52 -13.79 -9.42
CA TRP A 251 28.52 -13.78 -8.38
C TRP A 251 28.40 -14.90 -7.34
N VAL A 252 27.32 -15.70 -7.36
CA VAL A 252 27.23 -16.94 -6.56
C VAL A 252 27.88 -18.13 -7.27
N LYS A 253 28.36 -17.98 -8.51
CA LYS A 253 28.97 -19.05 -9.30
C LYS A 253 30.14 -19.69 -8.55
N GLY A 254 30.21 -21.03 -8.57
CA GLY A 254 31.24 -21.81 -7.88
C GLY A 254 30.95 -22.05 -6.39
N THR A 255 29.88 -21.49 -5.84
CA THR A 255 29.47 -21.73 -4.44
C THR A 255 28.37 -22.79 -4.36
N ASN A 256 28.11 -23.30 -3.16
CA ASN A 256 26.98 -24.21 -2.91
C ASN A 256 25.61 -23.52 -3.12
N LYS A 257 25.55 -22.19 -3.23
CA LYS A 257 24.33 -21.41 -3.47
C LYS A 257 23.92 -21.37 -4.95
N ALA A 258 24.84 -21.65 -5.88
CA ALA A 258 24.64 -21.40 -7.31
C ALA A 258 23.40 -22.08 -7.92
N ASN A 259 23.09 -23.29 -7.45
CA ASN A 259 22.03 -24.13 -8.00
C ASN A 259 20.70 -24.07 -7.24
N LEU A 260 20.58 -23.19 -6.23
CA LEU A 260 19.32 -23.01 -5.50
C LEU A 260 18.22 -22.51 -6.45
N LEU A 261 17.02 -23.08 -6.35
CA LEU A 261 15.88 -22.64 -7.16
C LEU A 261 15.17 -21.47 -6.48
N ILE A 262 14.71 -20.49 -7.27
CA ILE A 262 14.04 -19.31 -6.71
C ILE A 262 12.78 -19.68 -5.92
N LYS A 263 12.00 -20.65 -6.39
CA LYS A 263 10.83 -21.16 -5.63
C LYS A 263 11.21 -21.74 -4.28
N ASP A 264 12.35 -22.44 -4.18
CA ASP A 264 12.77 -23.07 -2.92
C ASP A 264 13.22 -21.98 -1.94
N ILE A 265 13.83 -20.90 -2.43
CA ILE A 265 14.21 -19.73 -1.64
C ILE A 265 12.95 -19.02 -1.12
N LEU A 266 11.97 -18.74 -1.98
CA LEU A 266 10.70 -18.09 -1.59
C LEU A 266 9.92 -18.89 -0.54
N LEU A 267 9.99 -20.22 -0.60
CA LEU A 267 9.27 -21.11 0.30
C LEU A 267 10.06 -21.46 1.57
N HIS A 268 11.24 -20.88 1.80
CA HIS A 268 12.12 -21.25 2.90
C HIS A 268 12.51 -22.74 2.88
N GLN A 269 12.66 -23.33 1.69
CA GLN A 269 13.00 -24.73 1.46
C GLN A 269 14.35 -24.93 0.75
N ALA A 270 15.11 -23.83 0.55
CA ALA A 270 16.43 -23.84 -0.07
C ALA A 270 17.52 -24.46 0.83
N GLY A 271 17.20 -24.74 2.10
CA GLY A 271 18.14 -25.26 3.09
C GLY A 271 19.14 -24.23 3.62
N LEU A 272 18.90 -22.93 3.40
CA LEU A 272 19.74 -21.88 4.00
C LEU A 272 19.60 -21.88 5.52
N ILE A 273 20.68 -21.51 6.22
CA ILE A 273 20.64 -21.37 7.68
C ILE A 273 19.72 -20.21 8.09
N PRO A 274 19.11 -20.22 9.28
CA PRO A 274 18.14 -19.20 9.68
C PRO A 274 18.68 -17.77 9.60
N PHE A 275 19.82 -17.49 10.21
CA PHE A 275 20.46 -16.18 10.18
C PHE A 275 21.95 -16.29 10.52
N ILE A 276 22.70 -15.20 10.32
CA ILE A 276 24.10 -15.06 10.74
C ILE A 276 24.20 -13.86 11.68
N GLN A 277 24.83 -14.05 12.85
CA GLN A 277 25.04 -12.98 13.84
C GLN A 277 26.24 -12.10 13.48
N PHE A 278 26.17 -11.38 12.36
CA PHE A 278 27.30 -10.60 11.84
C PHE A 278 27.87 -9.60 12.87
N TYR A 279 27.00 -8.99 13.67
CA TYR A 279 27.41 -7.98 14.66
C TYR A 279 28.42 -8.53 15.69
N LYS A 280 28.38 -9.83 16.02
CA LYS A 280 29.31 -10.42 17.00
C LYS A 280 30.77 -10.33 16.56
N GLU A 281 31.04 -10.39 15.26
CA GLU A 281 32.40 -10.22 14.70
C GLU A 281 32.85 -8.75 14.72
N THR A 282 31.95 -7.81 15.03
CA THR A 282 32.22 -6.37 15.03
C THR A 282 32.38 -5.77 16.42
N LEU A 283 32.24 -6.59 17.47
CA LEU A 283 32.45 -6.18 18.85
C LEU A 283 33.91 -6.40 19.25
N ASP A 284 34.40 -5.55 20.15
CA ASP A 284 35.66 -5.77 20.83
C ASP A 284 35.52 -6.97 21.79
N PRO A 285 36.35 -8.02 21.67
CA PRO A 285 36.18 -9.25 22.44
C PRO A 285 36.49 -9.09 23.94
N THR A 286 37.15 -8.00 24.33
CA THR A 286 37.52 -7.71 25.71
C THR A 286 36.41 -6.94 26.42
N THR A 287 35.85 -5.93 25.75
CA THR A 287 34.84 -5.03 26.34
C THR A 287 33.41 -5.41 26.01
N GLY A 288 33.18 -6.16 24.92
CA GLY A 288 31.85 -6.44 24.38
C GLY A 288 31.18 -5.24 23.70
N LEU A 289 31.89 -4.11 23.54
CA LEU A 289 31.38 -2.89 22.91
C LEU A 289 31.71 -2.85 21.42
N PRO A 290 31.02 -2.03 20.60
CA PRO A 290 31.38 -1.82 19.20
C PRO A 290 32.86 -1.47 19.00
N ASN A 291 33.54 -2.22 18.13
CA ASN A 291 34.96 -2.03 17.90
C ASN A 291 35.23 -0.69 17.16
N PRO A 292 36.03 0.23 17.73
CA PRO A 292 36.31 1.54 17.12
C PRO A 292 37.17 1.45 15.84
N ALA A 293 37.76 0.29 15.53
CA ALA A 293 38.41 0.04 14.24
C ALA A 293 37.42 -0.37 13.14
N ILE A 294 36.17 -0.71 13.50
CA ILE A 294 35.11 -1.15 12.57
C ILE A 294 34.02 -0.07 12.43
N TYR A 295 33.79 0.70 13.50
CA TYR A 295 32.78 1.75 13.55
C TYR A 295 33.37 3.15 13.72
N ALA A 296 32.69 4.14 13.14
CA ALA A 296 32.94 5.56 13.35
C ALA A 296 31.64 6.28 13.77
N SER A 297 31.77 7.39 14.49
CA SER A 297 30.63 8.18 14.95
C SER A 297 30.04 9.13 13.90
N SER A 298 30.73 9.28 12.76
CA SER A 298 30.35 10.18 11.67
C SER A 298 30.63 9.54 10.32
N TYR A 299 29.88 9.99 9.31
CA TYR A 299 30.05 9.58 7.93
C TYR A 299 31.44 9.96 7.40
N SER A 300 32.04 9.07 6.61
CA SER A 300 33.19 9.35 5.77
C SER A 300 33.24 8.36 4.59
N ALA A 301 34.12 8.58 3.62
CA ALA A 301 34.31 7.63 2.51
C ALA A 301 34.73 6.23 3.02
N GLN A 302 35.46 6.17 4.15
CA GLN A 302 35.86 4.92 4.79
C GLN A 302 34.73 4.30 5.61
N PHE A 303 33.78 5.09 6.13
CA PHE A 303 32.64 4.65 6.93
C PHE A 303 31.31 5.20 6.36
N PRO A 304 30.87 4.71 5.18
CA PRO A 304 29.75 5.32 4.48
C PRO A 304 28.38 4.79 4.91
N PHE A 305 28.31 3.62 5.54
CA PHE A 305 27.05 2.94 5.82
C PHE A 305 26.59 3.20 7.25
N LYS A 306 25.44 3.87 7.40
CA LYS A 306 24.80 4.11 8.70
C LYS A 306 24.25 2.79 9.26
N VAL A 307 24.54 2.52 10.53
CA VAL A 307 24.08 1.34 11.28
C VAL A 307 23.07 1.74 12.37
N ALA A 308 23.29 2.89 13.00
CA ALA A 308 22.39 3.51 13.96
C ALA A 308 22.67 5.02 14.02
N ASN A 309 21.98 5.75 14.89
CA ASN A 309 22.26 7.17 15.10
C ASN A 309 23.73 7.35 15.54
N ASN A 310 24.46 8.21 14.83
CA ASN A 310 25.90 8.46 15.03
C ASN A 310 26.76 7.18 15.05
N MET A 311 26.43 6.18 14.22
CA MET A 311 27.20 4.94 14.11
C MET A 311 27.25 4.49 12.65
N TYR A 312 28.46 4.46 12.09
CA TYR A 312 28.73 4.12 10.70
C TYR A 312 29.78 3.00 10.62
N ILE A 313 29.60 2.07 9.70
CA ILE A 313 30.50 0.91 9.53
C ILE A 313 31.42 1.09 8.32
N ARG A 314 32.64 0.55 8.45
CA ARG A 314 33.67 0.55 7.39
C ARG A 314 33.15 0.01 6.05
N SER A 315 33.58 0.63 4.96
CA SER A 315 33.05 0.40 3.60
C SER A 315 33.23 -1.02 3.08
N ASP A 316 34.29 -1.71 3.48
CA ASP A 316 34.63 -3.07 3.03
C ASP A 316 33.97 -4.18 3.87
N TRP A 317 33.20 -3.85 4.92
CA TRP A 317 32.50 -4.87 5.71
C TRP A 317 31.46 -5.64 4.90
N GLN A 318 30.91 -5.02 3.85
CA GLN A 318 29.98 -5.68 2.92
C GLN A 318 30.60 -6.93 2.26
N ASP A 319 31.90 -6.93 1.98
CA ASP A 319 32.61 -8.09 1.43
C ASP A 319 32.62 -9.25 2.43
N THR A 320 32.84 -8.95 3.71
CA THR A 320 32.77 -9.95 4.80
C THR A 320 31.37 -10.52 4.92
N LEU A 321 30.32 -9.68 4.95
CA LEU A 321 28.93 -10.14 5.00
C LEU A 321 28.63 -11.12 3.86
N ARG A 322 28.97 -10.71 2.64
CA ARG A 322 28.75 -11.50 1.43
C ARG A 322 29.53 -12.81 1.45
N ASN A 323 30.80 -12.78 1.86
CA ASN A 323 31.61 -13.98 1.97
C ASN A 323 31.00 -14.98 2.98
N ARG A 324 30.62 -14.50 4.17
CA ARG A 324 29.98 -15.33 5.22
C ARG A 324 28.69 -15.99 4.72
N ILE A 325 27.85 -15.24 4.01
CA ILE A 325 26.63 -15.78 3.38
C ILE A 325 26.97 -16.87 2.37
N LEU A 326 27.92 -16.61 1.47
CA LEU A 326 28.32 -17.55 0.42
C LEU A 326 28.90 -18.85 0.99
N THR A 327 29.78 -18.74 1.98
CA THR A 327 30.46 -19.91 2.60
C THR A 327 29.59 -20.65 3.62
N SER A 328 28.44 -20.10 4.00
CA SER A 328 27.53 -20.76 4.94
C SER A 328 27.09 -22.13 4.42
N ARG A 329 26.87 -23.07 5.36
CA ARG A 329 26.37 -24.41 5.01
C ARG A 329 24.94 -24.35 4.46
N ILE A 330 24.58 -25.38 3.70
CA ILE A 330 23.20 -25.64 3.29
C ILE A 330 22.75 -26.93 3.98
N GLY A 331 21.58 -26.89 4.61
CA GLY A 331 20.92 -28.01 5.26
C GLY A 331 20.24 -28.96 4.28
N ALA A 332 19.34 -29.79 4.81
CA ALA A 332 18.59 -30.75 4.00
C ALA A 332 17.68 -30.03 2.99
N LYS A 333 17.66 -30.54 1.76
CA LYS A 333 16.78 -30.05 0.70
C LYS A 333 15.31 -30.36 1.05
N ASN A 334 14.40 -29.46 0.71
CA ASN A 334 12.94 -29.54 0.94
C ASN A 334 12.50 -29.48 2.41
N ALA A 335 13.42 -29.37 3.37
CA ALA A 335 13.07 -29.04 4.74
C ALA A 335 12.75 -27.54 4.85
N TYR A 336 11.65 -27.22 5.54
CA TYR A 336 11.31 -25.83 5.83
C TYR A 336 12.24 -25.28 6.91
N VAL A 337 12.97 -24.21 6.60
CA VAL A 337 13.83 -23.45 7.51
C VAL A 337 13.62 -21.97 7.24
N TYR A 338 12.93 -21.28 8.15
CA TYR A 338 12.76 -19.83 8.08
C TYR A 338 14.12 -19.13 8.10
N SER A 339 14.50 -18.51 6.97
CA SER A 339 15.84 -17.95 6.76
C SER A 339 15.81 -16.52 6.24
N ASP A 340 16.57 -15.65 6.90
CA ASP A 340 16.79 -14.28 6.44
C ASP A 340 17.68 -14.24 5.19
N LEU A 341 18.55 -15.23 5.01
CA LEU A 341 19.43 -15.32 3.85
C LEU A 341 18.63 -15.53 2.56
N ASP A 342 17.47 -16.19 2.64
CA ASP A 342 16.58 -16.34 1.49
C ASP A 342 16.18 -14.96 0.96
N PHE A 343 15.75 -14.08 1.86
CA PHE A 343 15.24 -12.76 1.52
C PHE A 343 16.33 -11.75 1.16
N ILE A 344 17.55 -11.92 1.68
CA ILE A 344 18.73 -11.19 1.19
C ILE A 344 18.98 -11.52 -0.29
N PHE A 345 19.00 -12.81 -0.66
CA PHE A 345 19.18 -13.20 -2.05
C PHE A 345 18.04 -12.71 -2.95
N LEU A 346 16.79 -12.81 -2.51
CA LEU A 346 15.65 -12.32 -3.28
C LEU A 346 15.71 -10.80 -3.48
N GLY A 347 16.07 -10.02 -2.44
CA GLY A 347 16.33 -8.58 -2.57
C GLY A 347 17.40 -8.28 -3.62
N ASN A 348 18.53 -9.00 -3.59
CA ASN A 348 19.57 -8.84 -4.60
C ASN A 348 19.12 -9.24 -6.02
N ILE A 349 18.21 -10.21 -6.17
CA ILE A 349 17.63 -10.55 -7.47
C ILE A 349 16.82 -9.38 -8.00
N VAL A 350 15.97 -8.77 -7.16
CA VAL A 350 15.19 -7.59 -7.55
C VAL A 350 16.14 -6.52 -8.08
N GLU A 351 17.17 -6.16 -7.30
CA GLU A 351 18.14 -5.13 -7.70
C GLU A 351 18.90 -5.47 -8.98
N ALA A 352 19.32 -6.74 -9.13
CA ALA A 352 20.06 -7.18 -10.30
C ALA A 352 19.20 -7.14 -11.57
N VAL A 353 17.91 -7.46 -11.48
CA VAL A 353 16.97 -7.51 -12.60
C VAL A 353 16.44 -6.13 -12.97
N THR A 354 16.10 -5.30 -11.98
CA THR A 354 15.49 -3.98 -12.19
C THR A 354 16.52 -2.86 -12.40
N LYS A 355 17.76 -3.07 -11.95
CA LYS A 355 18.80 -2.03 -11.83
C LYS A 355 18.41 -0.89 -10.87
N MET A 356 17.47 -1.15 -9.97
CA MET A 356 17.02 -0.22 -8.93
C MET A 356 17.22 -0.86 -7.56
N PRO A 357 17.63 -0.09 -6.54
CA PRO A 357 17.55 -0.52 -5.14
C PRO A 357 16.16 -1.06 -4.79
N LEU A 358 16.07 -2.09 -3.95
CA LEU A 358 14.79 -2.71 -3.59
C LEU A 358 13.79 -1.69 -3.05
N ASP A 359 14.24 -0.79 -2.16
CA ASP A 359 13.43 0.26 -1.54
C ASP A 359 12.79 1.19 -2.57
N LYS A 360 13.55 1.60 -3.59
CA LYS A 360 13.05 2.43 -4.70
C LYS A 360 12.08 1.67 -5.58
N TYR A 361 12.43 0.44 -5.96
CA TYR A 361 11.56 -0.37 -6.81
C TYR A 361 10.17 -0.57 -6.19
N VAL A 362 10.10 -0.91 -4.90
CA VAL A 362 8.80 -1.13 -4.24
C VAL A 362 8.03 0.15 -3.95
N GLN A 363 8.74 1.25 -3.70
CA GLN A 363 8.12 2.56 -3.54
C GLN A 363 7.38 2.97 -4.82
N ASP A 364 8.03 2.85 -5.98
CA ASP A 364 7.49 3.30 -7.27
C ASP A 364 6.46 2.33 -7.86
N SER A 365 6.67 1.02 -7.64
CA SER A 365 5.82 -0.02 -8.22
C SER A 365 4.57 -0.31 -7.41
N PHE A 366 4.62 -0.10 -6.09
CA PHE A 366 3.54 -0.50 -5.18
C PHE A 366 3.12 0.64 -4.26
N TYR A 367 4.01 1.13 -3.38
CA TYR A 367 3.59 1.97 -2.26
C TYR A 367 2.98 3.30 -2.71
N ALA A 368 3.61 4.00 -3.66
CA ALA A 368 3.06 5.24 -4.20
C ALA A 368 1.73 5.00 -4.92
N ARG A 369 1.64 3.94 -5.74
CA ARG A 369 0.45 3.63 -6.54
C ARG A 369 -0.76 3.19 -5.70
N MET A 370 -0.50 2.56 -4.55
CA MET A 370 -1.53 2.16 -3.59
C MET A 370 -1.79 3.22 -2.52
N ASN A 371 -1.22 4.42 -2.67
CA ASN A 371 -1.31 5.52 -1.70
C ASN A 371 -0.87 5.11 -0.27
N MET A 372 0.10 4.20 -0.17
CA MET A 372 0.72 3.78 1.09
C MET A 372 1.80 4.80 1.52
N GLY A 373 1.39 6.05 1.70
CA GLY A 373 2.29 7.20 1.86
C GLY A 373 3.23 7.13 3.08
N THR A 374 2.93 6.33 4.09
CA THR A 374 3.75 6.12 5.30
C THR A 374 4.53 4.82 5.31
N THR A 375 4.36 3.96 4.30
CA THR A 375 5.14 2.72 4.16
C THR A 375 6.42 2.98 3.37
N GLY A 376 7.51 2.36 3.79
CA GLY A 376 8.77 2.35 3.06
C GLY A 376 9.98 2.21 3.97
N PHE A 377 11.15 2.37 3.37
CA PHE A 377 12.45 2.30 4.03
C PHE A 377 12.90 3.70 4.48
N HIS A 378 13.89 3.74 5.37
CA HIS A 378 14.53 4.97 5.86
C HIS A 378 13.53 6.04 6.33
N PRO A 379 12.69 5.74 7.35
CA PRO A 379 11.61 6.64 7.74
C PRO A 379 12.12 8.01 8.25
N LEU A 380 13.34 8.08 8.81
CA LEU A 380 13.93 9.35 9.26
C LEU A 380 14.27 10.32 8.12
N ASP A 381 14.41 9.84 6.89
CA ASP A 381 14.61 10.70 5.72
C ASP A 381 13.30 11.36 5.26
N ARG A 382 12.16 10.88 5.76
CA ARG A 382 10.80 11.23 5.29
C ARG A 382 9.91 11.82 6.38
N PHE A 383 10.13 11.44 7.63
CA PHE A 383 9.22 11.73 8.73
C PHE A 383 9.96 12.26 9.95
N PRO A 384 9.33 13.19 10.69
CA PRO A 384 9.84 13.63 11.98
C PRO A 384 9.90 12.46 12.96
N LYS A 385 10.97 12.39 13.76
CA LYS A 385 11.25 11.28 14.68
C LYS A 385 10.11 11.01 15.66
N GLU A 386 9.36 12.04 16.04
CA GLU A 386 8.22 11.99 16.96
C GLU A 386 7.04 11.19 16.41
N LYS A 387 6.98 10.92 15.09
CA LYS A 387 5.98 10.04 14.48
C LYS A 387 6.40 8.57 14.48
N ILE A 388 7.68 8.29 14.69
CA ILE A 388 8.25 6.94 14.58
C ILE A 388 8.29 6.33 15.99
N VAL A 389 7.75 5.12 16.14
CA VAL A 389 7.76 4.41 17.42
C VAL A 389 9.16 3.79 17.62
N PRO A 390 9.78 3.91 18.82
CA PRO A 390 11.02 3.21 19.12
C PRO A 390 10.87 1.68 18.94
N THR A 391 11.87 1.05 18.31
CA THR A 391 11.84 -0.38 17.98
C THR A 391 12.38 -1.23 19.13
N GLU A 392 13.57 -0.91 19.63
CA GLU A 392 14.29 -1.77 20.57
C GLU A 392 15.30 -0.94 21.38
N ASN A 393 15.42 -1.24 22.67
CA ASN A 393 16.55 -0.77 23.48
C ASN A 393 17.74 -1.73 23.32
N ASP A 394 18.59 -1.49 22.33
CA ASP A 394 19.71 -2.39 22.00
C ASP A 394 20.92 -2.11 22.89
N ASN A 395 20.98 -2.82 24.02
CA ASN A 395 22.05 -2.72 25.01
C ASN A 395 23.19 -3.73 24.80
N PHE A 396 23.21 -4.47 23.68
CA PHE A 396 24.21 -5.52 23.43
C PHE A 396 25.04 -5.27 22.18
N PHE A 397 24.55 -4.47 21.22
CA PHE A 397 25.26 -4.10 20.01
C PHE A 397 25.33 -2.58 19.83
N ARG A 398 24.23 -1.93 19.47
CA ARG A 398 24.23 -0.49 19.10
C ARG A 398 24.29 0.45 20.32
N GLN A 399 24.11 -0.09 21.53
CA GLN A 399 24.19 0.62 22.82
C GLN A 399 23.25 1.84 22.89
N GLN A 400 22.06 1.73 22.30
CA GLN A 400 21.10 2.84 22.21
C GLN A 400 19.67 2.36 21.96
N LEU A 401 18.70 3.23 22.27
CA LEU A 401 17.32 3.07 21.85
C LEU A 401 17.19 3.34 20.35
N LEU A 402 16.80 2.33 19.60
CA LEU A 402 16.61 2.40 18.15
C LEU A 402 15.26 3.00 17.82
N GLN A 403 15.25 3.95 16.88
CA GLN A 403 14.04 4.62 16.43
C GLN A 403 14.25 5.14 15.01
N GLY A 404 13.73 4.39 14.03
CA GLY A 404 13.82 4.74 12.60
C GLY A 404 15.13 4.40 11.90
N ASP A 405 16.10 3.83 12.63
CA ASP A 405 17.35 3.27 12.11
C ASP A 405 17.38 1.78 12.47
N VAL A 406 17.19 0.88 11.48
CA VAL A 406 17.07 -0.58 11.67
C VAL A 406 17.84 -1.32 10.60
#